data_AF-A0A4R0NME9-F1
#
_entry.id   AF-A0A4R0NME9-F1
#
_cell.length_a   1.000
_cell.length_b   1.000
_cell.length_c   1.000
_cell.angle_alpha   90.00
_cell.angle_beta   90.00
_cell.angle_gamma   90.00
#
_symmetry.space_group_name_H-M   'P 1'
#
loop_
_entity.id
_entity.type
_entity.pdbx_description
1 polymer ?
#
loop_
_entity_poly.entity_id
_entity_poly.type
_entity_poly.pdbx_seq_one_letter_code
_entity_poly.pdbx_strand_id
1 'polypeptide(L)' 'MMTVKKNNGYQHLEALLTAFNQGTDEVLNLYNEDAIVQYPYAASLGLPSSFTMDDYKKHLAICWAVCPVSP' A
#
# COMPACT_ATOMS: atom_id res chain seq x y z
N MET A 1 5.56 29.78 19.14
CA MET A 1 6.20 29.08 18.01
C MET A 1 5.59 27.69 17.93
N MET A 2 4.64 27.46 17.01
CA MET A 2 4.05 26.13 16.84
C MET A 2 5.05 25.27 16.08
N THR A 3 5.66 24.29 16.74
CA THR A 3 6.40 23.22 16.07
C THR A 3 5.42 22.47 15.17
N VAL A 4 5.53 22.68 13.86
CA VAL A 4 4.88 21.84 12.85
C VAL A 4 5.44 20.43 13.04
N LYS A 5 4.68 19.54 13.68
CA LYS A 5 4.97 18.10 13.66
C LYS A 5 5.06 17.71 12.18
N LYS A 6 6.20 17.17 11.75
CA LYS A 6 6.31 16.50 10.44
C LYS A 6 5.08 15.61 10.28
N ASN A 7 4.29 15.84 9.24
CA ASN A 7 3.13 15.01 8.95
C ASN A 7 3.66 13.68 8.39
N ASN A 8 4.03 12.77 9.29
CA ASN A 8 4.60 11.46 8.95
C ASN A 8 3.67 10.65 8.01
N GLY A 9 2.36 10.91 8.07
CA GLY A 9 1.38 10.28 7.16
C GLY A 9 1.47 10.79 5.72
N TYR A 10 1.71 12.10 5.52
CA TYR A 10 1.89 12.66 4.18
C TYR A 10 3.17 12.15 3.52
N GLN A 11 4.27 12.09 4.27
CA GLN A 11 5.54 11.55 3.75
C GLN A 11 5.41 10.06 3.38
N HIS A 12 4.67 9.29 4.17
CA HIS A 12 4.38 7.89 3.87
C HIS A 12 3.50 7.75 2.62
N LEU A 13 2.50 8.62 2.44
CA LEU A 13 1.69 8.65 1.23
C LEU A 13 2.52 8.96 -0.02
N GLU A 14 3.41 9.95 0.02
CA GLU A 14 4.31 10.27 -1.09
C GLU A 14 5.25 9.10 -1.43
N ALA A 15 5.80 8.43 -0.42
CA ALA A 15 6.62 7.24 -0.60
C ALA A 15 5.82 6.10 -1.25
N LEU A 16 4.57 5.88 -0.80
CA LEU A 16 3.68 4.87 -1.36
C LEU A 16 3.35 5.14 -2.83
N LEU A 17 2.98 6.37 -3.19
CA LEU A 17 2.70 6.76 -4.57
C LEU A 17 3.94 6.60 -5.47
N THR A 18 5.13 6.90 -4.94
CA THR A 18 6.39 6.72 -5.66
C THR A 18 6.67 5.24 -5.91
N ALA A 19 6.53 4.40 -4.88
CA ALA A 19 6.75 2.97 -4.96
C ALA A 19 5.78 2.28 -5.93
N PHE A 20 4.51 2.71 -5.98
CA PHE A 20 3.54 2.19 -6.94
C PHE A 20 3.93 2.39 -8.41
N ASN A 21 4.75 3.41 -8.72
CA ASN A 21 5.26 3.62 -10.09
C ASN A 21 6.52 2.78 -10.40
N GLN A 22 7.12 2.14 -9.39
CA GLN A 22 8.39 1.41 -9.52
C GLN A 22 8.17 -0.10 -9.54
N GLY A 23 7.19 -0.60 -8.78
CA GLY A 23 6.85 -2.02 -8.78
C GLY A 23 6.36 -2.52 -7.43
N THR A 24 5.85 -3.76 -7.45
CA THR A 24 5.36 -4.46 -6.25
C THR A 24 6.40 -4.52 -5.13
N ASP A 25 7.66 -4.82 -5.45
CA ASP A 25 8.71 -5.00 -4.44
C ASP A 25 9.02 -3.69 -3.69
N GLU A 26 9.00 -2.55 -4.39
CA GLU A 26 9.18 -1.23 -3.77
C GLU A 26 8.02 -0.87 -2.83
N VAL A 27 6.80 -1.28 -3.17
CA VAL A 27 5.64 -1.08 -2.29
C VAL A 27 5.78 -1.93 -1.02
N LEU A 28 6.22 -3.18 -1.15
CA LEU A 28 6.40 -4.09 -0.02
C LEU A 28 7.51 -3.60 0.93
N ASN A 29 8.59 -2.99 0.41
CA ASN A 29 9.70 -2.45 1.19
C ASN A 29 9.32 -1.29 2.13
N LEU A 30 8.13 -0.68 1.96
CA LEU A 30 7.63 0.37 2.84
C LEU A 30 7.06 -0.16 4.17
N TYR A 31 6.91 -1.48 4.30
CA TYR A 31 6.24 -2.12 5.43
C TYR A 31 7.15 -3.16 6.08
N ASN A 32 6.98 -3.37 7.38
CA ASN A 32 7.60 -4.49 8.07
C ASN A 32 6.95 -5.81 7.62
N GLU A 33 7.68 -6.93 7.72
CA GLU A 33 7.17 -8.25 7.33
C GLU A 33 5.91 -8.67 8.11
N ASP A 34 5.75 -8.20 9.34
CA ASP A 34 4.61 -8.46 10.22
C ASP A 34 3.47 -7.44 10.09
N ALA A 35 3.59 -6.48 9.17
CA ALA A 35 2.57 -5.46 8.96
C ALA A 35 1.27 -6.05 8.42
N ILE A 36 0.16 -5.40 8.79
CA ILE A 36 -1.17 -5.73 8.32
C ILE A 36 -1.74 -4.54 7.55
N VAL A 37 -2.06 -4.75 6.27
CA VAL A 37 -2.69 -3.75 5.42
C VAL A 37 -4.20 -3.85 5.57
N GLN A 38 -4.85 -2.74 5.94
CA GLN A 38 -6.29 -2.70 6.17
C GLN A 38 -7.01 -1.87 5.10
N TYR A 39 -8.13 -2.41 4.62
CA TYR A 39 -9.08 -1.75 3.74
C TYR A 39 -10.46 -1.73 4.42
N PRO A 40 -10.74 -0.74 5.29
CA PRO A 40 -11.97 -0.74 6.09
C PRO A 40 -13.25 -0.84 5.25
N TYR A 41 -13.24 -0.23 4.07
CA TYR A 41 -14.38 -0.21 3.16
C TYR A 41 -14.59 -1.53 2.39
N ALA A 42 -13.59 -2.41 2.30
CA ALA A 42 -13.69 -3.66 1.55
C ALA A 42 -14.68 -4.65 2.19
N ALA A 43 -14.82 -4.63 3.52
CA ALA A 43 -15.78 -5.47 4.24
C ALA A 43 -17.22 -5.21 3.79
N SER A 44 -17.58 -3.94 3.53
CA SER A 44 -18.90 -3.56 3.04
C SER A 44 -19.19 -4.06 1.61
N LEU A 45 -18.15 -4.46 0.87
CA LEU A 45 -18.25 -5.03 -0.47
C LEU A 45 -18.17 -6.56 -0.47
N GLY A 46 -18.09 -7.20 0.71
CA GLY A 46 -17.88 -8.65 0.82
C GLY A 46 -16.46 -9.09 0.45
N LEU A 47 -15.50 -8.15 0.42
CA LEU A 47 -14.10 -8.40 0.09
C LEU A 47 -13.25 -8.46 1.38
N PRO A 48 -12.08 -9.14 1.34
CA PRO A 48 -11.15 -9.12 2.46
C PRO A 48 -10.75 -7.68 2.83
N SER A 49 -10.91 -7.32 4.10
CA SER A 49 -10.61 -5.99 4.64
C SER A 49 -9.24 -5.89 5.30
N SER A 50 -8.48 -6.98 5.34
CA SER A 50 -7.19 -7.07 5.99
C SER A 50 -6.31 -8.07 5.26
N PHE A 51 -5.04 -7.72 5.07
CA PHE A 51 -4.05 -8.54 4.38
C PHE A 51 -2.78 -8.62 5.22
N THR A 52 -2.24 -9.83 5.37
CA THR A 52 -0.83 -10.01 5.75
C THR A 52 0.06 -9.54 4.59
N MET A 53 1.35 -9.30 4.83
CA MET A 53 2.27 -8.92 3.73
C MET A 53 2.33 -9.98 2.61
N ASP A 54 2.25 -11.27 2.95
CA ASP A 54 2.17 -12.35 1.97
C ASP A 54 0.90 -12.29 1.12
N ASP A 55 -0.25 -12.00 1.74
CA ASP A 55 -1.52 -11.86 1.02
C ASP A 55 -1.58 -10.55 0.22
N TYR A 56 -0.95 -9.50 0.73
CA TYR A 56 -0.84 -8.22 0.05
C TYR A 56 0.03 -8.33 -1.20
N LYS A 57 1.14 -9.08 -1.14
CA LYS A 57 1.96 -9.39 -2.32
C LYS A 57 1.16 -10.09 -3.43
N LYS A 58 0.33 -11.07 -3.07
CA LYS A 58 -0.57 -11.76 -4.03
C LYS A 58 -1.61 -10.78 -4.60
N HIS A 59 -2.16 -9.92 -3.76
CA HIS A 59 -3.13 -8.89 -4.18
C HIS A 59 -2.51 -7.90 -5.19
N LEU A 60 -1.30 -7.41 -4.92
CA LEU A 60 -0.57 -6.51 -5.82
C LEU A 60 -0.23 -7.18 -7.15
N ALA A 61 0.14 -8.46 -7.16
CA ALA A 61 0.40 -9.20 -8.39
C ALA A 61 -0.85 -9.29 -9.30
N ILE A 62 -2.04 -9.49 -8.71
CA ILE A 62 -3.31 -9.46 -9.45
C ILE A 62 -3.60 -8.05 -9.97
N CYS A 63 -3.42 -7.03 -9.12
CA CYS A 63 -3.65 -5.63 -9.50
C CYS A 63 -2.79 -5.22 -10.71
N TRP A 64 -1.51 -5.59 -10.71
CA TRP A 64 -0.57 -5.28 -11.80
C TRP A 64 -0.85 -6.06 -13.09
N ALA A 65 -1.43 -7.27 -12.97
CA ALA A 65 -1.86 -8.04 -14.14
C ALA A 65 -3.09 -7.42 -14.84
N VAL A 66 -3.92 -6.69 -14.09
CA VAL A 66 -5.17 -6.07 -14.59
C VAL A 66 -4.98 -4.61 -14.98
N CYS A 67 -4.05 -3.91 -14.34
CA CYS A 67 -3.67 -2.54 -14.67
C CYS A 67 -2.34 -2.56 -15.44
N PRO A 68 -2.35 -2.56 -16.79
CA PRO A 68 -1.13 -2.25 -17.52
C PRO A 68 -0.75 -0.82 -17.13
N VAL A 69 0.30 -0.68 -16.33
CA VAL A 69 0.98 0.60 -16.14
C VAL A 69 1.29 1.14 -17.54
N SER A 70 0.57 2.18 -17.95
CA SER A 70 0.89 2.90 -19.18
C SER A 70 2.34 3.37 -19.05
N PRO A 71 3.21 3.09 -20.04
CA PRO A 71 4.57 3.62 -20.07
C PRO A 71 4.58 5.15 -20.09
#